data_AF-A0A6P7FG57-F1
#
_entry.id   AF-A0A6P7FG57-F1
#
_cell.length_a   1.000
_cell.length_b   1.000
_cell.length_c   1.000
_cell.angle_alpha   90.00
_cell.angle_beta   90.00
_cell.angle_gamma   90.00
#
_symmetry.space_group_name_H-M   'P 1'
#
loop_
_entity.id
_entity.type
_entity.pdbx_description
1 polymer ?
#
loop_
_entity_poly.entity_id
_entity_poly.type
_entity_poly.pdbx_seq_one_letter_code
_entity_poly.pdbx_strand_id
1 'polypeptide(L)'
;MIDYIKKLKLNDSNKVLIKDPDEINRKIGKLIEGGYTKLQVISDYDKTITKQHVNGKTQFHAFDLFKQCPSISQEIRDFLTALTNKYAVIDKDPNLSHAERSKHMDEWWNKTIEAYKGLKISQEEIEKTCLELGPPLRDNVKELFEVLKQGNVPVLLLSGGIGDCLEPSLRISGINGSNIELVANYIKRDNEGRIQDYKAPPIHTVNKNEYIKNTQHYKKHTNRPNVLLMGDHLGDAQMVNSLEHVGTVIKIGFSYNEAEVVLPTWLNTFDIVLKDDQSMNVPKAIVELLKKE
;
A
#
# COMPACT_ATOMS: atom_id res chain seq x y z
N MET A 1 -20.70 -23.31 -11.13
CA MET A 1 -20.09 -22.00 -10.81
C MET A 1 -19.30 -21.55 -12.02
N ILE A 2 -19.34 -20.27 -12.41
CA ILE A 2 -18.51 -19.78 -13.52
C ILE A 2 -17.04 -19.79 -13.07
N ASP A 3 -16.16 -20.33 -13.90
CA ASP A 3 -14.71 -20.34 -13.66
C ASP A 3 -14.09 -19.01 -14.13
N TYR A 4 -14.19 -18.00 -13.27
CA TYR A 4 -13.61 -16.69 -13.51
C TYR A 4 -12.09 -16.71 -13.50
N ILE A 5 -11.47 -17.59 -12.72
CA ILE A 5 -10.02 -17.77 -12.69
C ILE A 5 -9.49 -18.15 -14.07
N LYS A 6 -10.13 -19.13 -14.73
CA LYS A 6 -9.81 -19.50 -16.12
C LYS A 6 -10.16 -18.39 -17.10
N LYS A 7 -11.32 -17.73 -16.95
CA LYS A 7 -11.72 -16.59 -17.81
C LYS A 7 -10.69 -15.45 -17.78
N LEU A 8 -10.15 -15.17 -16.60
CA LEU A 8 -9.13 -14.15 -16.34
C LEU A 8 -7.70 -14.62 -16.59
N LYS A 9 -7.51 -15.89 -16.96
CA LYS A 9 -6.19 -16.50 -17.18
C LYS A 9 -5.26 -16.37 -15.96
N LEU A 10 -5.81 -16.37 -14.75
CA LEU A 10 -5.01 -16.23 -13.54
C LEU A 10 -4.08 -17.43 -13.32
N ASN A 11 -4.47 -18.62 -13.79
CA ASN A 11 -3.65 -19.83 -13.65
C ASN A 11 -2.59 -19.99 -14.75
N ASP A 12 -2.53 -19.08 -15.73
CA ASP A 12 -1.58 -19.19 -16.85
C ASP A 12 -0.15 -18.76 -16.45
N SER A 13 0.02 -18.24 -15.24
CA SER A 13 1.28 -17.74 -14.71
C SER A 13 1.63 -18.41 -13.38
N ASN A 14 2.85 -18.94 -13.27
CA ASN A 14 3.39 -19.47 -12.01
C ASN A 14 3.60 -18.38 -10.94
N LYS A 15 3.40 -17.10 -11.30
CA LYS A 15 3.45 -15.97 -10.38
C LYS A 15 2.15 -15.77 -9.61
N VAL A 16 1.04 -16.35 -10.06
CA VAL A 16 -0.26 -16.20 -9.41
C VAL A 16 -0.56 -17.45 -8.59
N LEU A 17 -0.72 -17.27 -7.29
CA LEU A 17 -0.98 -18.36 -6.35
C LEU A 17 -2.32 -18.11 -5.66
N ILE A 18 -3.20 -19.09 -5.72
CA ILE A 18 -4.55 -19.03 -5.15
C ILE A 18 -4.74 -20.27 -4.28
N LYS A 19 -4.98 -20.07 -2.99
CA LYS A 19 -5.17 -21.18 -2.05
C LYS A 19 -6.51 -21.88 -2.25
N ASP A 20 -7.57 -21.10 -2.44
CA ASP A 20 -8.95 -21.58 -2.57
C ASP A 20 -9.60 -21.00 -3.85
N PRO A 21 -9.49 -21.72 -4.98
CA PRO A 21 -10.05 -21.29 -6.26
C PRO A 21 -11.58 -21.12 -6.25
N ASP A 22 -12.30 -21.96 -5.51
CA ASP A 22 -13.76 -21.92 -5.45
C ASP A 22 -14.23 -20.68 -4.69
N GLU A 23 -13.58 -20.35 -3.57
CA GLU A 23 -13.85 -19.14 -2.82
C GLU A 23 -13.55 -17.88 -3.67
N ILE A 24 -12.45 -17.88 -4.43
CA ILE A 24 -12.15 -16.76 -5.35
C ILE A 24 -13.22 -16.61 -6.42
N ASN A 25 -13.64 -17.71 -7.07
CA ASN A 25 -14.71 -17.66 -8.07
C ASN A 25 -16.01 -17.12 -7.47
N ARG A 26 -16.35 -17.54 -6.24
CA ARG A 26 -17.52 -17.03 -5.49
C ARG A 26 -17.40 -15.53 -5.19
N LYS A 27 -16.23 -15.07 -4.75
CA LYS A 27 -15.98 -13.65 -4.46
C LYS A 27 -16.03 -12.78 -5.72
N ILE A 28 -15.41 -13.22 -6.82
CA ILE A 28 -15.47 -12.51 -8.11
C ILE A 28 -16.93 -12.41 -8.59
N GLY A 29 -17.71 -13.49 -8.49
CA GLY A 29 -19.13 -13.47 -8.82
C GLY A 29 -19.92 -12.40 -8.05
N LYS A 30 -19.69 -12.28 -6.73
CA LYS A 30 -20.31 -11.23 -5.89
C LYS A 30 -19.86 -9.81 -6.26
N LEU A 31 -18.60 -9.63 -6.65
CA LEU A 31 -18.10 -8.34 -7.13
C LEU A 31 -18.79 -7.94 -8.44
N ILE A 32 -18.95 -8.88 -9.38
CA ILE A 32 -19.64 -8.67 -10.66
C ILE A 32 -21.12 -8.33 -10.42
N GLU A 33 -21.81 -9.08 -9.55
CA GLU A 33 -23.22 -8.83 -9.20
C GLU A 33 -23.44 -7.43 -8.64
N GLY A 34 -22.55 -6.95 -7.77
CA GLY A 34 -22.62 -5.59 -7.21
C GLY A 34 -22.17 -4.49 -8.18
N GLY A 35 -21.30 -4.83 -9.14
CA GLY A 35 -20.71 -3.89 -10.10
C GLY A 35 -19.96 -2.73 -9.43
N TYR A 36 -19.65 -1.70 -10.21
CA TYR A 36 -18.89 -0.54 -9.73
C TYR A 36 -19.55 0.22 -8.59
N THR A 37 -20.89 0.23 -8.52
CA THR A 37 -21.63 0.98 -7.49
C THR A 37 -21.48 0.41 -6.08
N LYS A 38 -21.07 -0.86 -5.96
CA LYS A 38 -20.85 -1.55 -4.68
C LYS A 38 -19.38 -1.77 -4.36
N LEU A 39 -18.48 -1.53 -5.32
CA LEU A 39 -17.03 -1.69 -5.15
C LEU A 39 -16.40 -0.46 -4.48
N GLN A 40 -15.41 -0.71 -3.63
CA GLN A 40 -14.37 0.24 -3.23
C GLN A 40 -13.00 -0.45 -3.28
N VAL A 41 -11.93 0.33 -3.47
CA VAL A 41 -10.55 -0.17 -3.45
C VAL A 41 -9.83 0.39 -2.21
N ILE A 42 -9.14 -0.47 -1.49
CA ILE A 42 -8.29 -0.09 -0.36
C ILE A 42 -6.90 -0.69 -0.60
N SER A 43 -5.88 0.15 -0.71
CA SER A 43 -4.54 -0.29 -1.13
C SER A 43 -3.46 0.36 -0.28
N ASP A 44 -2.37 -0.37 -0.04
CA ASP A 44 -1.09 0.27 0.26
C ASP A 44 -0.54 1.00 -0.99
N TYR A 45 0.50 1.81 -0.83
CA TYR A 45 1.15 2.53 -1.92
C TYR A 45 2.56 2.02 -2.23
N ASP A 46 3.48 2.14 -1.27
CA ASP A 46 4.86 1.71 -1.47
C ASP A 46 4.86 0.21 -1.75
N LYS A 47 5.62 -0.26 -2.76
CA LYS A 47 5.74 -1.69 -3.10
C LYS A 47 4.45 -2.43 -3.44
N THR A 48 3.31 -1.74 -3.45
CA THR A 48 2.00 -2.22 -3.92
C THR A 48 1.56 -1.47 -5.19
N ILE A 49 1.52 -0.14 -5.17
CA ILE A 49 1.32 0.67 -6.37
C ILE A 49 2.65 0.89 -7.10
N THR A 50 3.73 1.12 -6.36
CA THR A 50 5.10 1.25 -6.90
C THR A 50 5.80 -0.10 -7.01
N LYS A 51 6.72 -0.25 -7.97
CA LYS A 51 7.44 -1.52 -8.18
C LYS A 51 8.26 -1.92 -6.97
N GLN A 52 8.31 -3.23 -6.69
CA GLN A 52 9.19 -3.78 -5.66
C GLN A 52 10.65 -3.68 -6.07
N HIS A 53 10.95 -4.00 -7.32
CA HIS A 53 12.28 -3.94 -7.92
C HIS A 53 12.19 -3.60 -9.41
N VAL A 54 13.30 -3.14 -9.99
CA VAL A 54 13.51 -2.99 -11.43
C VAL A 54 14.81 -3.68 -11.77
N ASN A 55 14.77 -4.69 -12.65
CA ASN A 55 15.94 -5.49 -13.02
C ASN A 55 16.70 -6.06 -11.79
N GLY A 56 15.94 -6.52 -10.79
CA GLY A 56 16.48 -7.06 -9.53
C GLY A 56 16.94 -6.00 -8.51
N LYS A 57 17.02 -4.72 -8.87
CA LYS A 57 17.34 -3.64 -7.93
C LYS A 57 16.09 -3.20 -7.17
N THR A 58 16.07 -3.38 -5.86
CA THR A 58 14.99 -2.90 -4.99
C THR A 58 14.80 -1.39 -5.14
N GLN A 59 13.55 -0.96 -5.30
CA GLN A 59 13.21 0.46 -5.43
C GLN A 59 13.08 1.14 -4.06
N PHE A 60 13.00 2.47 -4.02
CA PHE A 60 12.74 3.17 -2.77
C PHE A 60 11.27 3.10 -2.34
N HIS A 61 11.04 3.17 -1.04
CA HIS A 61 9.75 3.52 -0.44
C HIS A 61 9.72 5.05 -0.20
N ALA A 62 8.56 5.64 0.08
CA ALA A 62 8.46 7.06 0.42
C ALA A 62 9.32 7.44 1.64
N PHE A 63 9.47 6.53 2.60
CA PHE A 63 10.39 6.66 3.73
C PHE A 63 11.85 6.81 3.27
N ASP A 64 12.30 6.01 2.30
CA ASP A 64 13.65 6.11 1.74
C ASP A 64 13.84 7.37 0.91
N LEU A 65 12.82 7.79 0.16
CA LEU A 65 12.88 9.02 -0.64
C LEU A 65 13.12 10.23 0.24
N PHE A 66 12.38 10.36 1.35
CA PHE A 66 12.59 11.48 2.27
C PHE A 66 14.02 11.50 2.82
N LYS A 67 14.58 10.32 3.18
CA LYS A 67 15.97 10.16 3.61
C LYS A 67 17.01 10.62 2.56
N GLN A 68 16.67 10.65 1.27
CA GLN A 68 17.55 11.13 0.21
C GLN A 68 17.53 12.66 0.00
N CYS A 69 16.71 13.40 0.74
CA CYS A 69 16.69 14.86 0.64
C CYS A 69 18.10 15.45 0.92
N PRO A 70 18.65 16.31 0.04
CA PRO A 70 19.99 16.90 0.17
C PRO A 70 20.31 17.56 1.52
N SER A 71 19.32 18.13 2.19
CA SER A 71 19.42 18.78 3.50
C SER A 71 19.65 17.81 4.66
N ILE A 72 19.50 16.51 4.41
CA ILE A 72 19.84 15.46 5.39
C ILE A 72 21.33 15.18 5.27
N SER A 73 22.06 15.16 6.39
CA SER A 73 23.49 14.85 6.38
C SER A 73 23.75 13.36 6.13
N GLN A 74 24.98 13.02 5.73
CA GLN A 74 25.36 11.61 5.57
C GLN A 74 25.27 10.84 6.89
N GLU A 75 25.67 11.48 8.01
CA GLU A 75 25.56 10.89 9.34
C GLU A 75 24.12 10.49 9.69
N ILE A 76 23.14 11.36 9.42
CA ILE A 76 21.72 11.06 9.65
C ILE A 76 21.26 9.94 8.71
N ARG A 77 21.70 9.95 7.44
CA ARG A 77 21.38 8.86 6.49
C ARG A 77 21.90 7.52 6.95
N ASP A 78 23.12 7.47 7.47
CA ASP A 78 23.76 6.24 7.94
C ASP A 78 23.05 5.73 9.20
N PHE A 79 22.73 6.63 10.15
CA PHE A 79 21.94 6.32 11.33
C PHE A 79 20.58 5.71 10.96
N LEU A 80 19.84 6.36 10.07
CA LEU A 80 18.52 5.89 9.63
C LEU A 80 18.61 4.56 8.87
N THR A 81 19.67 4.34 8.10
CA THR A 81 19.87 3.07 7.39
C THR A 81 20.14 1.94 8.36
N ALA A 82 20.96 2.16 9.39
CA ALA A 82 21.16 1.19 10.48
C ALA A 82 19.85 0.91 11.23
N LEU A 83 19.05 1.96 11.46
CA LEU A 83 17.73 1.86 12.09
C LEU A 83 16.79 0.98 11.25
N THR A 84 16.66 1.25 9.95
CA THR A 84 15.84 0.45 9.02
C THR A 84 16.29 -1.01 9.01
N ASN A 85 17.59 -1.29 8.93
CA ASN A 85 18.11 -2.66 8.92
C ASN A 85 17.75 -3.44 10.18
N LYS A 86 17.75 -2.77 11.35
CA LYS A 86 17.33 -3.38 12.61
C LYS A 86 15.83 -3.67 12.63
N TYR A 87 14.99 -2.66 12.38
CA TYR A 87 13.54 -2.79 12.57
C TYR A 87 12.84 -3.56 11.46
N ALA A 88 13.37 -3.59 10.23
CA ALA A 88 12.81 -4.41 9.15
C ALA A 88 12.90 -5.91 9.46
N VAL A 89 13.93 -6.35 10.18
CA VAL A 89 14.05 -7.75 10.66
C VAL A 89 13.00 -8.04 11.73
N ILE A 90 12.80 -7.11 12.67
CA ILE A 90 11.83 -7.22 13.76
C ILE A 90 10.40 -7.25 13.21
N ASP A 91 10.07 -6.41 12.23
CA ASP A 91 8.74 -6.32 11.62
C ASP A 91 8.32 -7.66 10.97
N LYS A 92 9.31 -8.40 10.44
CA LYS A 92 9.12 -9.70 9.80
C LYS A 92 9.27 -10.89 10.76
N ASP A 93 9.56 -10.70 12.04
CA ASP A 93 9.75 -11.79 12.98
C ASP A 93 8.42 -12.52 13.25
N PRO A 94 8.29 -13.82 12.90
CA PRO A 94 7.06 -14.57 13.10
C PRO A 94 6.80 -14.91 14.58
N ASN A 95 7.78 -14.76 15.46
CA ASN A 95 7.66 -15.11 16.88
C ASN A 95 7.13 -13.95 17.74
N LEU A 96 7.09 -12.73 17.21
CA LEU A 96 6.56 -11.57 17.92
C LEU A 96 5.04 -11.55 17.86
N SER A 97 4.42 -11.29 19.01
CA SER A 97 3.00 -10.95 19.05
C SER A 97 2.74 -9.63 18.32
N HIS A 98 1.49 -9.43 17.91
CA HIS A 98 1.06 -8.17 17.30
C HIS A 98 1.36 -6.95 18.18
N ALA A 99 1.09 -7.04 19.50
CA ALA A 99 1.31 -5.94 20.43
C ALA A 99 2.80 -5.61 20.63
N GLU A 100 3.67 -6.62 20.68
CA GLU A 100 5.13 -6.41 20.76
C GLU A 100 5.67 -5.82 19.47
N ARG A 101 5.24 -6.32 18.31
CA ARG A 101 5.63 -5.78 17.01
C ARG A 101 5.19 -4.32 16.87
N SER A 102 3.96 -3.99 17.27
CA SER A 102 3.47 -2.61 17.24
C SER A 102 4.37 -1.65 18.03
N LYS A 103 4.74 -2.02 19.27
CA LYS A 103 5.64 -1.19 20.09
C LYS A 103 7.00 -0.95 19.41
N HIS A 104 7.54 -1.95 18.74
CA HIS A 104 8.80 -1.78 17.99
C HIS A 104 8.63 -0.89 16.76
N MET A 105 7.50 -0.98 16.05
CA MET A 105 7.23 -0.09 14.92
C MET A 105 7.03 1.36 15.39
N ASP A 106 6.32 1.58 16.50
CA ASP A 106 6.21 2.90 17.14
C ASP A 106 7.60 3.44 17.52
N GLU A 107 8.46 2.61 18.11
CA GLU A 107 9.82 3.00 18.47
C GLU A 107 10.65 3.38 17.24
N TRP A 108 10.51 2.64 16.12
CA TRP A 108 11.18 2.95 14.87
C TRP A 108 10.78 4.34 14.37
N TRP A 109 9.48 4.60 14.24
CA TRP A 109 8.97 5.90 13.78
C TRP A 109 9.38 7.05 14.70
N ASN A 110 9.32 6.85 16.03
CA ASN A 110 9.76 7.85 17.00
C ASN A 110 11.26 8.17 16.87
N LYS A 111 12.12 7.14 16.71
CA LYS A 111 13.56 7.36 16.51
C LYS A 111 13.86 8.04 15.17
N THR A 112 13.06 7.75 14.14
CA THR A 112 13.22 8.41 12.84
C THR A 112 12.92 9.90 12.92
N ILE A 113 11.80 10.31 13.51
CA ILE A 113 11.45 11.73 13.56
C ILE A 113 12.38 12.53 14.46
N GLU A 114 12.87 11.94 15.55
CA GLU A 114 13.88 12.58 16.40
C GLU A 114 15.19 12.85 15.63
N ALA A 115 15.58 11.96 14.71
CA ALA A 115 16.75 12.19 13.85
C ALA A 115 16.55 13.34 12.84
N TYR A 116 15.30 13.66 12.49
CA TYR A 116 14.97 14.77 11.59
C TYR A 116 14.66 16.09 12.31
N LYS A 117 14.48 16.06 13.62
CA LYS A 117 14.04 17.21 14.41
C LYS A 117 14.98 18.40 14.26
N GLY A 118 14.42 19.58 14.03
CA GLY A 118 15.17 20.82 13.81
C GLY A 118 15.67 21.03 12.37
N LEU A 119 15.67 20.01 11.50
CA LEU A 119 16.03 20.17 10.10
C LEU A 119 15.01 21.02 9.35
N LYS A 120 15.48 21.80 8.37
CA LYS A 120 14.65 22.56 7.43
C LYS A 120 14.75 21.94 6.04
N ILE A 121 13.81 21.07 5.71
CA ILE A 121 13.72 20.44 4.39
C ILE A 121 12.57 21.10 3.64
N SER A 122 12.85 21.78 2.52
CA SER A 122 11.80 22.50 1.77
C SER A 122 10.89 21.53 1.01
N GLN A 123 9.67 21.98 0.69
CA GLN A 123 8.77 21.20 -0.17
C GLN A 123 9.38 20.99 -1.57
N GLU A 124 10.00 22.03 -2.14
CA GLU A 124 10.68 21.96 -3.43
C GLU A 124 11.77 20.89 -3.46
N GLU A 125 12.56 20.80 -2.39
CA GLU A 125 13.59 19.78 -2.24
C GLU A 125 12.99 18.37 -2.26
N ILE A 126 11.92 18.15 -1.49
CA ILE A 126 11.22 16.85 -1.44
C ILE A 126 10.67 16.48 -2.82
N GLU A 127 10.05 17.43 -3.51
CA GLU A 127 9.48 17.23 -4.85
C GLU A 127 10.55 16.89 -5.87
N LYS A 128 11.69 17.59 -5.84
CA LYS A 128 12.84 17.30 -6.69
C LYS A 128 13.40 15.90 -6.42
N THR A 129 13.57 15.53 -5.14
CA THR A 129 14.01 14.18 -4.76
C THR A 129 13.04 13.11 -5.24
N CYS A 130 11.73 13.34 -5.13
CA CYS A 130 10.71 12.42 -5.63
C CYS A 130 10.71 12.32 -7.16
N LEU A 131 10.95 13.42 -7.88
CA LEU A 131 11.06 13.42 -9.33
C LEU A 131 12.28 12.65 -9.83
N GLU A 132 13.43 12.83 -9.16
CA GLU A 132 14.71 12.26 -9.59
C GLU A 132 14.88 10.79 -9.17
N LEU A 133 14.40 10.42 -7.98
CA LEU A 133 14.65 9.11 -7.36
C LEU A 133 13.38 8.28 -7.15
N GLY A 134 12.20 8.84 -7.47
CA GLY A 134 10.92 8.19 -7.26
C GLY A 134 10.83 6.82 -7.94
N PRO A 135 10.30 5.80 -7.25
CA PRO A 135 10.16 4.48 -7.84
C PRO A 135 9.15 4.52 -8.99
N PRO A 136 9.37 3.75 -10.07
CA PRO A 136 8.36 3.62 -11.10
C PRO A 136 7.11 2.90 -10.56
N LEU A 137 5.96 3.23 -11.13
CA LEU A 137 4.71 2.49 -10.89
C LEU A 137 4.82 1.07 -11.43
N ARG A 138 4.04 0.14 -10.86
CA ARG A 138 3.77 -1.15 -11.51
C ARG A 138 3.17 -0.93 -12.90
N ASP A 139 3.43 -1.88 -13.80
CA ASP A 139 2.86 -1.84 -15.13
C ASP A 139 1.32 -1.89 -15.03
N ASN A 140 0.61 -1.16 -15.89
CA ASN A 140 -0.86 -1.07 -15.89
C ASN A 140 -1.53 -0.35 -14.70
N VAL A 141 -0.78 0.31 -13.82
CA VAL A 141 -1.39 1.11 -12.73
C VAL A 141 -2.26 2.25 -13.28
N LYS A 142 -1.79 3.00 -14.28
CA LYS A 142 -2.54 4.15 -14.80
C LYS A 142 -3.87 3.73 -15.41
N GLU A 143 -3.85 2.62 -16.15
CA GLU A 143 -4.99 2.00 -16.78
C GLU A 143 -6.01 1.51 -15.74
N LEU A 144 -5.55 0.81 -14.69
CA LEU A 144 -6.41 0.42 -13.57
C LEU A 144 -7.10 1.64 -12.94
N PHE A 145 -6.32 2.70 -12.63
CA PHE A 145 -6.86 3.89 -11.97
C PHE A 145 -7.83 4.66 -12.86
N GLU A 146 -7.61 4.69 -14.18
CA GLU A 146 -8.54 5.27 -15.13
C GLU A 146 -9.85 4.48 -15.19
N VAL A 147 -9.81 3.14 -15.20
CA VAL A 147 -11.02 2.30 -15.14
C VAL A 147 -11.80 2.55 -13.84
N LEU A 148 -11.10 2.62 -12.69
CA LEU A 148 -11.72 2.91 -11.41
C LEU A 148 -12.38 4.29 -11.39
N LYS A 149 -11.73 5.30 -11.96
CA LYS A 149 -12.25 6.66 -12.08
C LYS A 149 -13.51 6.70 -12.96
N GLN A 150 -13.49 6.05 -14.12
CA GLN A 150 -14.65 5.96 -15.03
C GLN A 150 -15.84 5.25 -14.36
N GLY A 151 -15.57 4.22 -13.55
CA GLY A 151 -16.59 3.53 -12.76
C GLY A 151 -17.05 4.29 -11.52
N ASN A 152 -16.50 5.47 -11.22
CA ASN A 152 -16.69 6.20 -9.97
C ASN A 152 -16.50 5.31 -8.74
N VAL A 153 -15.44 4.49 -8.78
CA VAL A 153 -15.03 3.59 -7.70
C VAL A 153 -14.08 4.37 -6.78
N PRO A 154 -14.40 4.53 -5.49
CA PRO A 154 -13.53 5.22 -4.55
C PRO A 154 -12.31 4.36 -4.21
N VAL A 155 -11.16 5.02 -4.09
CA VAL A 155 -9.86 4.42 -3.81
C VAL A 155 -9.27 5.07 -2.56
N LEU A 156 -9.00 4.26 -1.54
CA LEU A 156 -8.20 4.67 -0.40
C LEU A 156 -6.78 4.13 -0.57
N LEU A 157 -5.81 5.04 -0.63
CA LEU A 157 -4.39 4.73 -0.48
C LEU A 157 -4.02 4.93 0.99
N LEU A 158 -3.91 3.83 1.74
CA LEU A 158 -3.58 3.84 3.16
C LEU A 158 -2.14 3.37 3.35
N SER A 159 -1.23 4.33 3.44
CA SER A 159 0.21 4.10 3.42
C SER A 159 0.85 4.34 4.79
N GLY A 160 1.81 3.48 5.13
CA GLY A 160 2.75 3.76 6.21
C GLY A 160 3.90 4.68 5.78
N GLY A 161 3.92 5.19 4.54
CA GLY A 161 4.98 6.06 4.03
C GLY A 161 4.85 7.53 4.48
N ILE A 162 5.84 8.34 4.10
CA ILE A 162 5.83 9.80 4.36
C ILE A 162 4.97 10.51 3.31
N GLY A 163 3.84 11.07 3.75
CA GLY A 163 2.85 11.76 2.94
C GLY A 163 3.42 12.91 2.12
N ASP A 164 4.37 13.66 2.68
CA ASP A 164 5.09 14.75 2.01
C ASP A 164 5.84 14.28 0.75
N CYS A 165 6.23 13.00 0.67
CA CYS A 165 6.81 12.39 -0.54
C CYS A 165 5.73 11.75 -1.44
N LEU A 166 4.70 11.16 -0.84
CA LEU A 166 3.66 10.43 -1.56
C LEU A 166 2.77 11.35 -2.40
N GLU A 167 2.41 12.53 -1.88
CA GLU A 167 1.58 13.50 -2.60
C GLU A 167 2.23 14.00 -3.91
N PRO A 168 3.49 14.49 -3.89
CA PRO A 168 4.23 14.75 -5.13
C PRO A 168 4.34 13.52 -6.02
N SER A 169 4.61 12.34 -5.46
CA SER A 169 4.77 11.11 -6.25
C SER A 169 3.50 10.76 -7.04
N LEU A 170 2.32 10.90 -6.42
CA LEU A 170 1.03 10.71 -7.10
C LEU A 170 0.82 11.72 -8.24
N ARG A 171 1.17 12.99 -8.00
CA ARG A 171 1.05 14.06 -9.00
C ARG A 171 1.98 13.82 -10.19
N ILE A 172 3.25 13.53 -9.93
CA ILE A 172 4.28 13.28 -10.96
C ILE A 172 3.91 12.07 -11.81
N SER A 173 3.40 11.01 -11.18
CA SER A 173 3.02 9.79 -11.88
C SER A 173 1.70 9.90 -12.65
N GLY A 174 0.89 10.93 -12.39
CA GLY A 174 -0.38 11.20 -13.07
C GLY A 174 -1.52 10.29 -12.61
N ILE A 175 -1.39 9.66 -11.43
CA ILE A 175 -2.45 8.86 -10.79
C ILE A 175 -3.13 9.68 -9.70
N ASN A 176 -3.64 10.84 -10.09
CA ASN A 176 -4.44 11.72 -9.25
C ASN A 176 -5.89 11.77 -9.76
N GLY A 177 -6.84 11.67 -8.83
CA GLY A 177 -8.26 11.60 -9.17
C GLY A 177 -9.09 12.01 -7.96
N SER A 178 -10.25 12.65 -8.20
CA SER A 178 -11.17 13.06 -7.14
C SER A 178 -11.79 11.88 -6.38
N ASN A 179 -11.71 10.67 -6.95
CA ASN A 179 -12.11 9.42 -6.33
C ASN A 179 -11.01 8.79 -5.45
N ILE A 180 -9.85 9.43 -5.30
CA ILE A 180 -8.71 8.91 -4.53
C ILE A 180 -8.55 9.73 -3.25
N GLU A 181 -8.47 9.06 -2.11
CA GLU A 181 -7.98 9.63 -0.85
C GLU A 181 -6.63 9.00 -0.49
N LEU A 182 -5.63 9.84 -0.20
CA LEU A 182 -4.35 9.40 0.36
C LEU A 182 -4.37 9.66 1.87
N VAL A 183 -4.02 8.64 2.65
CA VAL A 183 -3.83 8.72 4.10
C VAL A 183 -2.45 8.15 4.41
N ALA A 184 -1.59 8.98 5.00
CA ALA A 184 -0.17 8.69 5.22
C ALA A 184 0.40 9.50 6.40
N ASN A 185 1.69 9.34 6.69
CA ASN A 185 2.39 10.04 7.75
C ASN A 185 2.92 11.39 7.27
N TYR A 186 2.34 12.49 7.75
CA TYR A 186 2.76 13.84 7.36
C TYR A 186 3.67 14.48 8.40
N ILE A 187 4.69 15.21 7.93
CA ILE A 187 5.63 15.91 8.79
C ILE A 187 4.98 17.18 9.37
N LYS A 188 5.11 17.36 10.68
CA LYS A 188 4.75 18.59 11.41
C LYS A 188 5.97 19.50 11.51
N ARG A 189 5.75 20.77 11.19
CA ARG A 189 6.78 21.81 11.17
C ARG A 189 6.40 22.96 12.09
N ASP A 190 7.40 23.68 12.61
CA ASP A 190 7.20 24.97 13.28
C ASP A 190 7.01 26.11 12.27
N ASN A 191 6.78 27.32 12.79
CA ASN A 191 6.54 28.53 11.99
C ASN A 191 7.76 28.93 11.15
N GLU A 192 8.96 28.47 11.52
CA GLU A 192 10.20 28.70 10.81
C GLU A 192 10.55 27.56 9.83
N GLY A 193 9.66 26.59 9.67
CA GLY A 193 9.77 25.47 8.74
C GLY A 193 10.61 24.29 9.24
N ARG A 194 11.02 24.27 10.51
CA ARG A 194 11.80 23.16 11.08
C ARG A 194 10.90 21.99 11.45
N ILE A 195 11.38 20.78 11.20
CA ILE A 195 10.68 19.55 11.56
C ILE A 195 10.60 19.44 13.09
N GLN A 196 9.40 19.17 13.61
CA GLN A 196 9.13 19.04 15.04
C GLN A 196 8.68 17.62 15.41
N ASP A 197 7.78 17.05 14.61
CA ASP A 197 7.16 15.75 14.85
C ASP A 197 6.42 15.28 13.57
N TYR A 198 5.58 14.26 13.68
CA TYR A 198 4.49 13.98 12.74
C TYR A 198 3.22 14.76 13.10
N LYS A 199 2.30 14.92 12.15
CA LYS A 199 1.01 15.60 12.37
C LYS A 199 0.03 14.78 13.21
N ALA A 200 0.20 13.47 13.26
CA ALA A 200 -0.61 12.51 13.98
C ALA A 200 0.27 11.32 14.41
N PRO A 201 -0.21 10.44 15.31
CA PRO A 201 0.48 9.18 15.59
C PRO A 201 0.79 8.42 14.30
N PRO A 202 1.98 7.81 14.17
CA PRO A 202 2.40 7.17 12.94
C PRO A 202 1.55 5.97 12.54
N ILE A 203 1.21 5.91 11.26
CA ILE A 203 0.69 4.73 10.57
C ILE A 203 1.88 3.86 10.20
N HIS A 204 1.89 2.60 10.62
CA HIS A 204 2.93 1.64 10.30
C HIS A 204 2.31 0.29 9.91
N THR A 205 3.17 -0.69 9.64
CA THR A 205 2.83 -1.98 9.02
C THR A 205 1.80 -2.83 9.76
N VAL A 206 1.48 -2.52 11.02
CA VAL A 206 0.54 -3.32 11.84
C VAL A 206 -0.62 -2.54 12.47
N ASN A 207 -0.74 -1.23 12.28
CA ASN A 207 -1.84 -0.44 12.87
C ASN A 207 -2.79 0.19 11.84
N LYS A 208 -2.62 -0.08 10.53
CA LYS A 208 -3.44 0.53 9.46
C LYS A 208 -4.96 0.36 9.67
N ASN A 209 -5.39 -0.77 10.22
CA ASN A 209 -6.78 -1.07 10.55
C ASN A 209 -7.40 -0.12 11.59
N GLU A 210 -6.59 0.58 12.38
CA GLU A 210 -7.05 1.55 13.39
C GLU A 210 -7.39 2.91 12.76
N TYR A 211 -6.72 3.26 11.66
CA TYR A 211 -6.87 4.57 11.02
C TYR A 211 -8.03 4.63 10.04
N ILE A 212 -8.38 3.49 9.42
CA ILE A 212 -9.34 3.48 8.31
C ILE A 212 -10.72 4.06 8.69
N LYS A 213 -11.22 3.84 9.91
CA LYS A 213 -12.51 4.38 10.38
C LYS A 213 -12.54 5.91 10.45
N ASN A 214 -11.37 6.55 10.59
CA ASN A 214 -11.26 7.99 10.71
C ASN A 214 -11.20 8.71 9.35
N THR A 215 -10.98 7.97 8.27
CA THR A 215 -10.83 8.49 6.90
C THR A 215 -12.14 9.05 6.34
N GLN A 216 -12.05 9.96 5.37
CA GLN A 216 -13.24 10.45 4.67
C GLN A 216 -13.85 9.37 3.78
N HIS A 217 -13.01 8.49 3.25
CA HIS A 217 -13.35 7.36 2.40
C HIS A 217 -14.31 6.44 3.13
N TYR A 218 -13.97 6.02 4.35
CA TYR A 218 -14.86 5.19 5.17
C TYR A 218 -16.21 5.88 5.39
N LYS A 219 -16.19 7.14 5.85
CA LYS A 219 -17.41 7.91 6.18
C LYS A 219 -18.35 8.07 4.98
N LYS A 220 -17.82 8.21 3.77
CA LYS A 220 -18.60 8.44 2.54
C LYS A 220 -19.05 7.17 1.83
N HIS A 221 -18.43 6.02 2.12
CA HIS A 221 -18.55 4.82 1.29
C HIS A 221 -18.97 3.56 2.05
N THR A 222 -19.66 3.72 3.19
CA THR A 222 -20.28 2.61 3.94
C THR A 222 -21.34 1.85 3.12
N ASN A 223 -21.87 2.44 2.06
CA ASN A 223 -22.83 1.81 1.14
C ASN A 223 -22.19 0.87 0.09
N ARG A 224 -20.86 0.74 0.08
CA ARG A 224 -20.08 -0.07 -0.88
C ARG A 224 -19.46 -1.29 -0.18
N PRO A 225 -20.17 -2.42 -0.04
CA PRO A 225 -19.70 -3.56 0.75
C PRO A 225 -18.61 -4.39 0.07
N ASN A 226 -18.41 -4.26 -1.24
CA ASN A 226 -17.42 -5.05 -1.96
C ASN A 226 -16.07 -4.32 -1.94
N VAL A 227 -15.00 -5.02 -1.54
CA VAL A 227 -13.66 -4.44 -1.42
C VAL A 227 -12.66 -5.24 -2.24
N LEU A 228 -11.88 -4.53 -3.04
CA LEU A 228 -10.61 -5.03 -3.56
C LEU A 228 -9.50 -4.45 -2.67
N LEU A 229 -8.85 -5.33 -1.90
CA LEU A 229 -7.76 -4.96 -1.01
C LEU A 229 -6.42 -5.34 -1.64
N MET A 230 -5.45 -4.43 -1.63
CA MET A 230 -4.12 -4.67 -2.18
C MET A 230 -3.02 -4.27 -1.19
N GLY A 231 -1.97 -5.09 -1.08
CA GLY A 231 -0.83 -4.80 -0.20
C GLY A 231 0.36 -5.71 -0.48
N ASP A 232 1.52 -5.37 0.10
CA ASP A 232 2.76 -6.17 0.02
C ASP A 232 3.33 -6.50 1.41
N HIS A 233 2.62 -6.13 2.46
CA HIS A 233 2.88 -6.58 3.81
C HIS A 233 1.71 -7.41 4.36
N LEU A 234 1.99 -8.44 5.18
CA LEU A 234 0.94 -9.25 5.80
C LEU A 234 -0.07 -8.42 6.61
N GLY A 235 0.39 -7.30 7.18
CA GLY A 235 -0.46 -6.36 7.92
C GLY A 235 -1.46 -5.59 7.04
N ASP A 236 -1.20 -5.45 5.74
CA ASP A 236 -2.12 -4.77 4.82
C ASP A 236 -3.45 -5.53 4.67
N ALA A 237 -3.40 -6.86 4.76
CA ALA A 237 -4.60 -7.70 4.74
C ALA A 237 -5.57 -7.42 5.90
N GLN A 238 -5.11 -6.71 6.94
CA GLN A 238 -5.91 -6.35 8.11
C GLN A 238 -6.62 -4.99 7.94
N MET A 239 -6.31 -4.19 6.91
CA MET A 239 -6.85 -2.83 6.74
C MET A 239 -8.38 -2.75 6.85
N VAL A 240 -9.09 -3.80 6.45
CA VAL A 240 -10.56 -3.86 6.46
C VAL A 240 -11.17 -4.52 7.70
N ASN A 241 -10.36 -5.11 8.59
CA ASN A 241 -10.89 -5.95 9.67
C ASN A 241 -11.74 -5.19 10.69
N SER A 242 -11.51 -3.88 10.83
CA SER A 242 -12.31 -3.05 11.71
C SER A 242 -13.64 -2.61 11.07
N LEU A 243 -13.84 -2.84 9.76
CA LEU A 243 -14.97 -2.29 9.01
C LEU A 243 -16.21 -3.19 9.06
N GLU A 244 -17.29 -2.68 9.64
CA GLU A 244 -18.54 -3.43 9.82
C GLU A 244 -19.40 -3.52 8.56
N HIS A 245 -19.29 -2.56 7.64
CA HIS A 245 -20.12 -2.51 6.42
C HIS A 245 -19.59 -3.39 5.28
N VAL A 246 -18.41 -3.98 5.46
CA VAL A 246 -17.73 -4.74 4.43
C VAL A 246 -18.34 -6.14 4.31
N GLY A 247 -18.74 -6.50 3.10
CA GLY A 247 -19.29 -7.81 2.75
C GLY A 247 -18.24 -8.70 2.08
N THR A 248 -18.08 -8.56 0.76
CA THR A 248 -17.14 -9.39 0.00
C THR A 248 -15.79 -8.69 -0.14
N VAL A 249 -14.72 -9.31 0.35
CA VAL A 249 -13.34 -8.82 0.20
C VAL A 249 -12.53 -9.79 -0.63
N ILE A 250 -11.90 -9.30 -1.70
CA ILE A 250 -10.78 -9.99 -2.36
C ILE A 250 -9.49 -9.31 -1.90
N LYS A 251 -8.59 -10.08 -1.28
CA LYS A 251 -7.28 -9.62 -0.82
C LYS A 251 -6.20 -10.09 -1.78
N ILE A 252 -5.46 -9.16 -2.37
CA ILE A 252 -4.33 -9.41 -3.27
C ILE A 252 -3.04 -9.00 -2.57
N GLY A 253 -2.14 -9.96 -2.40
CA GLY A 253 -0.83 -9.76 -1.79
C GLY A 253 0.29 -9.78 -2.84
N PHE A 254 1.11 -8.74 -2.90
CA PHE A 254 2.30 -8.69 -3.77
C PHE A 254 3.53 -9.16 -3.00
N SER A 255 4.04 -10.35 -3.30
CA SER A 255 5.16 -10.94 -2.58
C SER A 255 6.43 -10.92 -3.43
N TYR A 256 7.52 -10.38 -2.90
CA TYR A 256 8.83 -10.38 -3.56
C TYR A 256 9.93 -10.83 -2.61
N ASN A 257 10.77 -11.75 -3.07
CA ASN A 257 11.93 -12.26 -2.34
C ASN A 257 11.61 -12.79 -0.93
N GLU A 258 10.38 -13.27 -0.71
CA GLU A 258 9.99 -13.93 0.52
C GLU A 258 10.52 -15.37 0.53
N ALA A 259 11.04 -15.80 1.69
CA ALA A 259 11.51 -17.17 1.84
C ALA A 259 10.34 -18.15 1.66
N GLU A 260 10.61 -19.31 1.05
CA GLU A 260 9.55 -20.30 0.74
C GLU A 260 8.76 -20.73 1.99
N VAL A 261 9.41 -20.76 3.15
CA VAL A 261 8.80 -21.07 4.44
C VAL A 261 7.70 -20.08 4.85
N VAL A 262 7.71 -18.85 4.35
CA VAL A 262 6.73 -17.80 4.65
C VAL A 262 5.52 -17.85 3.71
N LEU A 263 5.65 -18.50 2.55
CA LEU A 263 4.61 -18.57 1.53
C LEU A 263 3.26 -19.13 2.03
N PRO A 264 3.22 -20.19 2.88
CA PRO A 264 1.95 -20.65 3.46
C PRO A 264 1.22 -19.57 4.26
N THR A 265 1.95 -18.71 4.98
CA THR A 265 1.37 -17.58 5.73
C THR A 265 0.72 -16.57 4.79
N TRP A 266 1.37 -16.27 3.66
CA TRP A 266 0.80 -15.41 2.63
C TRP A 266 -0.49 -15.99 2.04
N LEU A 267 -0.49 -17.27 1.68
CA LEU A 267 -1.66 -17.98 1.13
C LEU A 267 -2.81 -18.13 2.13
N ASN A 268 -2.51 -18.08 3.43
CA ASN A 268 -3.52 -18.04 4.49
C ASN A 268 -4.08 -16.63 4.75
N THR A 269 -3.35 -15.60 4.33
CA THR A 269 -3.64 -14.19 4.64
C THR A 269 -4.32 -13.47 3.48
N PHE A 270 -3.89 -13.77 2.25
CA PHE A 270 -4.39 -13.21 1.00
C PHE A 270 -5.08 -14.28 0.17
N ASP A 271 -6.12 -13.87 -0.57
CA ASP A 271 -6.84 -14.79 -1.45
C ASP A 271 -6.08 -15.06 -2.74
N ILE A 272 -5.35 -14.05 -3.23
CA ILE A 272 -4.45 -14.13 -4.39
C ILE A 272 -3.08 -13.60 -3.95
N VAL A 273 -2.03 -14.40 -4.13
CA VAL A 273 -0.64 -13.98 -3.93
C VAL A 273 0.03 -13.87 -5.29
N LEU A 274 0.61 -12.69 -5.56
CA LEU A 274 1.34 -12.38 -6.79
C LEU A 274 2.83 -12.38 -6.47
N LYS A 275 3.51 -13.49 -6.80
CA LYS A 275 4.94 -13.70 -6.58
C LYS A 275 5.75 -13.03 -7.68
N ASP A 276 6.57 -12.06 -7.30
CA ASP A 276 7.45 -11.33 -8.21
C ASP A 276 6.71 -10.74 -9.42
N ASP A 277 5.50 -10.21 -9.19
CA ASP A 277 4.70 -9.53 -10.20
C ASP A 277 4.85 -8.00 -10.08
N GLN A 278 5.43 -7.39 -11.11
CA GLN A 278 5.62 -5.94 -11.20
C GLN A 278 4.51 -5.25 -12.01
N SER A 279 3.34 -5.87 -12.13
CA SER A 279 2.17 -5.38 -12.88
C SER A 279 0.89 -5.34 -12.03
N MET A 280 -0.10 -4.59 -12.51
CA MET A 280 -1.47 -4.55 -12.01
C MET A 280 -2.44 -5.37 -12.87
N ASN A 281 -1.94 -6.35 -13.64
CA ASN A 281 -2.76 -7.11 -14.58
C ASN A 281 -3.93 -7.82 -13.89
N VAL A 282 -3.67 -8.50 -12.76
CA VAL A 282 -4.71 -9.23 -12.04
C VAL A 282 -5.76 -8.30 -11.42
N PRO A 283 -5.41 -7.26 -10.62
CA PRO A 283 -6.38 -6.28 -10.15
C PRO A 283 -7.18 -5.63 -11.28
N LYS A 284 -6.50 -5.20 -12.35
CA LYS A 284 -7.14 -4.57 -13.52
C LYS A 284 -8.16 -5.50 -14.16
N ALA A 285 -7.79 -6.75 -14.44
CA ALA A 285 -8.67 -7.70 -15.10
C ALA A 285 -9.91 -8.02 -14.25
N ILE A 286 -9.76 -8.12 -12.91
CA ILE A 286 -10.90 -8.26 -11.99
C ILE A 286 -11.83 -7.04 -12.10
N VAL A 287 -11.28 -5.82 -12.04
CA VAL A 287 -12.08 -4.58 -12.10
C VAL A 287 -12.76 -4.39 -13.47
N GLU A 288 -12.10 -4.79 -14.56
CA GLU A 288 -12.67 -4.69 -15.91
C GLU A 288 -13.84 -5.66 -16.13
N LEU A 289 -13.89 -6.80 -15.44
CA LEU A 289 -15.04 -7.71 -15.48
C LEU A 289 -16.32 -7.12 -14.91
N LEU A 290 -16.25 -6.04 -14.12
CA LEU A 290 -17.42 -5.38 -13.56
C LEU A 290 -18.10 -4.45 -14.58
N LYS A 291 -17.46 -4.17 -15.72
CA LYS A 291 -18.12 -3.47 -16.83
C LYS A 291 -19.27 -4.35 -17.30
N LYS A 292 -20.50 -3.84 -17.20
CA LYS A 292 -21.63 -4.46 -17.90
C LYS A 292 -21.37 -4.29 -19.40
N GLU A 293 -21.50 -5.39 -20.15
CA GLU A 293 -21.70 -5.33 -21.60
C GLU A 293 -22.95 -4.49 -21.92
#